data_AF-A0AAU6TQX7-F1
#
_entry.id   AF-A0AAU6TQX7-F1
#
_cell.length_a   1.000
_cell.length_b   1.000
_cell.length_c   1.000
_cell.angle_alpha   90.00
_cell.angle_beta   90.00
_cell.angle_gamma   90.00
#
_symmetry.space_group_name_H-M   'P 1'
#
loop_
_entity.id
_entity.type
_entity.pdbx_description
1 polymer ?
#
loop_
_entity_poly.entity_id
_entity_poly.type
_entity_poly.pdbx_seq_one_letter_code
_entity_poly.pdbx_strand_id
1 'polypeptide(L)'
;MLADYETRILAQIDDMVEHATDDELFAGGYLQGHLTLAVAELEQSGDHSVEALHNRVEESIRQAISAGELTPPDQVLVLETWKRLLKTAQEQE
;
A
#
# COMPACT_ATOMS: atom_id res chain seq x y z
N MET A 1 -5.78 -15.91 -0.30
CA MET A 1 -4.77 -15.92 0.77
C MET A 1 -4.15 -14.52 0.90
N LEU A 2 -3.50 -14.19 2.02
CA LEU A 2 -2.82 -12.88 2.18
C LEU A 2 -1.83 -12.61 1.03
N ALA A 3 -1.01 -13.60 0.66
CA ALA A 3 -0.07 -13.51 -0.45
C ALA A 3 -0.75 -13.26 -1.81
N ASP A 4 -1.94 -13.83 -2.06
CA ASP A 4 -2.69 -13.55 -3.29
C ASP A 4 -3.18 -12.09 -3.31
N TYR A 5 -3.62 -11.60 -2.14
CA TYR A 5 -4.10 -10.23 -2.00
C TYR A 5 -2.96 -9.21 -2.17
N GLU A 6 -1.80 -9.46 -1.57
CA GLU A 6 -0.57 -8.70 -1.81
C GLU A 6 -0.22 -8.69 -3.29
N THR A 7 -0.17 -9.85 -3.94
CA THR A 7 0.17 -9.98 -5.36
C THR A 7 -0.76 -9.14 -6.23
N ARG A 8 -2.07 -9.11 -5.92
CA ARG A 8 -3.05 -8.29 -6.64
C ARG A 8 -2.82 -6.79 -6.48
N ILE A 9 -2.37 -6.34 -5.31
CA ILE A 9 -2.04 -4.92 -5.10
C ILE A 9 -0.72 -4.58 -5.81
N LEU A 10 0.29 -5.44 -5.69
CA LEU A 10 1.58 -5.24 -6.36
C LEU A 10 1.43 -5.18 -7.88
N ALA A 11 0.62 -6.08 -8.47
CA ALA A 11 0.33 -6.04 -9.90
C ALA A 11 -0.31 -4.72 -10.34
N GLN A 12 -1.21 -4.15 -9.53
CA GLN A 12 -1.80 -2.83 -9.83
C GLN A 12 -0.77 -1.70 -9.77
N ILE A 13 0.18 -1.76 -8.82
CA ILE A 13 1.28 -0.79 -8.73
C ILE A 13 2.21 -0.92 -9.94
N ASP A 14 2.53 -2.15 -10.35
CA ASP A 14 3.37 -2.41 -11.52
C ASP A 14 2.69 -1.92 -12.82
N ASP A 15 1.38 -2.14 -12.96
CA ASP A 15 0.60 -1.67 -14.11
C ASP A 15 0.55 -0.13 -14.22
N MET A 16 0.72 0.59 -13.10
CA MET A 16 0.81 2.06 -13.12
C MET A 16 2.09 2.56 -13.79
N VAL A 17 3.18 1.77 -13.82
CA VAL A 17 4.52 2.23 -14.25
C VAL A 17 4.54 2.81 -15.67
N GLU A 18 3.73 2.27 -16.58
CA GLU A 18 3.73 2.69 -17.99
C GLU A 18 2.95 3.99 -18.27
N HIS A 19 2.00 4.35 -17.40
CA HIS A 19 0.99 5.37 -17.72
C HIS A 19 0.78 6.43 -16.62
N ALA A 20 1.31 6.21 -15.42
CA ALA A 20 1.17 7.11 -14.29
C ALA A 20 2.00 8.38 -14.43
N THR A 21 1.53 9.43 -13.76
CA THR A 21 2.30 10.65 -13.53
C THR A 21 3.46 10.41 -12.55
N ASP A 22 4.46 11.30 -12.53
CA ASP A 22 5.59 11.20 -11.57
C ASP A 22 5.12 11.11 -10.11
N ASP A 23 4.09 11.88 -9.76
CA ASP A 23 3.47 11.88 -8.44
C ASP A 23 2.82 10.52 -8.12
N GLU A 24 2.11 9.93 -9.09
CA GLU A 24 1.50 8.61 -8.94
C GLU A 24 2.54 7.48 -8.87
N LEU A 25 3.64 7.59 -9.62
CA LEU A 25 4.77 6.66 -9.53
C LEU A 25 5.43 6.73 -8.15
N PHE A 26 5.62 7.95 -7.63
CA PHE A 26 6.09 8.15 -6.26
C PHE A 26 5.17 7.47 -5.24
N ALA A 27 3.86 7.72 -5.33
CA ALA A 27 2.89 7.12 -4.41
C ALA A 27 2.86 5.59 -4.51
N GLY A 28 2.93 5.04 -5.72
CA GLY A 28 2.99 3.59 -5.97
C GLY A 28 4.23 2.95 -5.33
N GLY A 29 5.42 3.50 -5.60
CA GLY A 29 6.67 2.98 -5.02
C GLY A 29 6.74 3.14 -3.50
N TYR A 30 6.21 4.23 -2.97
CA TYR A 30 6.12 4.43 -1.52
C TYR A 30 5.21 3.39 -0.86
N LEU A 31 4.02 3.15 -1.43
CA LEU A 31 3.08 2.15 -0.94
C LEU A 31 3.60 0.72 -1.07
N GLN A 32 4.33 0.40 -2.15
CA GLN A 32 4.98 -0.89 -2.31
C GLN A 32 5.89 -1.21 -1.12
N GLY A 33 6.72 -0.25 -0.69
CA GLY A 33 7.60 -0.42 0.46
C GLY A 33 6.85 -0.73 1.76
N HIS A 34 5.79 0.03 2.04
CA HIS A 34 4.94 -0.19 3.23
C HIS A 34 4.20 -1.52 3.17
N LEU A 35 3.69 -1.90 2.01
CA LEU A 35 2.98 -3.16 1.79
C LEU A 35 3.89 -4.37 2.05
N THR A 36 5.05 -4.41 1.41
CA THR A 36 6.00 -5.53 1.55
C THR A 36 6.48 -5.68 2.99
N LEU A 37 6.76 -4.57 3.69
CA LEU A 37 7.12 -4.62 5.11
C LEU A 37 5.98 -5.16 5.97
N ALA A 38 4.76 -4.66 5.77
CA ALA A 38 3.59 -5.09 6.53
C ALA A 38 3.30 -6.59 6.35
N VAL A 39 3.40 -7.11 5.13
CA VAL A 39 3.24 -8.56 4.86
C VAL A 39 4.30 -9.36 5.63
N ALA A 40 5.57 -8.98 5.53
CA ALA A 40 6.65 -9.69 6.21
C ALA A 40 6.49 -9.71 7.75
N GLU A 41 5.95 -8.65 8.35
CA GLU A 41 5.67 -8.60 9.79
C GLU A 41 4.46 -9.45 10.18
N LEU A 42 3.42 -9.44 9.35
CA LEU A 42 2.21 -10.23 9.57
C LEU A 42 2.49 -11.73 9.44
N GLU A 43 3.29 -12.14 8.45
CA GLU A 43 3.77 -13.52 8.32
C GLU A 43 4.52 -14.00 9.56
N GLN A 44 5.37 -13.15 10.17
CA GLN A 44 6.07 -13.47 11.41
C GLN A 44 5.13 -13.57 12.62
N SER A 45 4.06 -12.77 12.63
CA SER A 45 3.05 -12.78 13.70
C SER A 45 2.04 -13.93 13.59
N GLY A 46 1.91 -14.55 12.42
CA GLY A 46 0.93 -15.58 12.11
C GLY A 46 -0.48 -15.06 11.80
N ASP A 47 -0.66 -13.74 11.69
CA ASP A 47 -1.92 -13.15 11.22
C ASP A 47 -1.90 -13.01 9.70
N HIS A 48 -2.84 -13.68 9.03
CA HIS A 48 -2.94 -13.69 7.57
C HIS A 48 -4.24 -13.07 7.08
N SER A 49 -4.90 -12.26 7.91
CA SER A 49 -6.13 -11.58 7.52
C SER A 49 -5.85 -10.35 6.67
N VAL A 50 -6.73 -10.10 5.69
CA VAL A 50 -6.68 -8.88 4.86
C VAL A 50 -6.90 -7.63 5.72
N GLU A 51 -7.70 -7.74 6.77
CA GLU A 51 -7.93 -6.66 7.74
C GLU A 51 -6.64 -6.29 8.49
N ALA A 52 -5.86 -7.29 8.94
CA ALA A 52 -4.58 -7.01 9.58
C ALA A 52 -3.58 -6.34 8.62
N LEU A 53 -3.55 -6.74 7.34
CA LEU A 53 -2.74 -6.07 6.32
C LEU A 53 -3.13 -4.61 6.16
N HIS A 54 -4.42 -4.34 6.01
CA HIS A 54 -4.93 -2.98 5.87
C HIS A 54 -4.53 -2.12 7.06
N ASN A 55 -4.79 -2.60 8.29
CA ASN A 55 -4.44 -1.89 9.51
C ASN A 55 -2.93 -1.63 9.62
N ARG A 56 -2.11 -2.64 9.29
CA ARG A 56 -0.65 -2.53 9.42
C ARG A 56 -0.05 -1.52 8.44
N VAL A 57 -0.49 -1.53 7.18
CA VAL A 57 -0.06 -0.57 6.16
C VAL A 57 -0.52 0.85 6.50
N GLU A 58 -1.77 1.03 6.95
CA GLU A 58 -2.22 2.36 7.38
C GLU A 58 -1.43 2.88 8.57
N GLU A 59 -1.13 2.03 9.55
CA GLU A 59 -0.32 2.39 10.70
C GLU A 59 1.09 2.81 10.28
N SER A 60 1.75 2.04 9.41
CA SER A 60 3.12 2.34 8.97
C SER A 60 3.18 3.66 8.19
N ILE A 61 2.19 3.94 7.34
CA ILE A 61 2.07 5.23 6.64
C ILE A 61 1.88 6.37 7.65
N ARG A 62 0.97 6.22 8.63
CA ARG A 62 0.73 7.26 9.66
C ARG A 62 1.98 7.55 10.50
N GLN A 63 2.74 6.51 10.84
CA GLN A 63 4.01 6.66 11.56
C GLN A 63 5.03 7.46 10.74
N ALA A 64 5.20 7.13 9.46
CA ALA A 64 6.09 7.86 8.55
C ALA A 64 5.66 9.31 8.33
N ILE A 65 4.35 9.57 8.22
CA ILE A 65 3.79 10.93 8.16
C ILE A 65 4.13 11.71 9.43
N SER A 66 3.93 11.10 10.61
CA SER A 66 4.27 11.73 11.89
C SER A 66 5.77 11.96 12.06
N ALA A 67 6.62 11.20 11.38
CA ALA A 67 8.07 11.39 11.33
C ALA A 67 8.50 12.50 10.35
N GLY A 68 7.57 13.03 9.55
CA GLY A 68 7.83 14.09 8.58
C GLY A 68 8.39 13.62 7.24
N GLU A 69 8.19 12.35 6.88
CA GLU A 69 8.70 11.78 5.61
C GLU A 69 7.97 12.30 4.36
N LEU A 70 6.73 12.77 4.50
CA LEU A 70 5.87 13.20 3.40
C LEU A 70 5.46 14.66 3.53
N THR A 71 5.47 15.40 2.40
CA THR A 71 4.88 16.74 2.33
C THR A 71 3.34 16.66 2.41
N PRO A 72 2.62 17.73 2.79
CA PRO A 72 1.16 17.67 2.89
C PRO A 72 0.45 17.22 1.59
N PRO A 73 0.86 17.64 0.37
CA PRO A 73 0.33 17.08 -0.87
C PRO A 73 0.57 15.58 -1.00
N ASP A 74 1.79 15.11 -0.72
CA ASP A 74 2.16 13.69 -0.83
C ASP A 74 1.38 12.81 0.14
N GLN A 75 1.08 13.32 1.35
CA GLN A 75 0.23 12.62 2.32
C GLN A 75 -1.15 12.33 1.75
N VAL A 76 -1.78 13.33 1.12
CA VAL A 76 -3.10 13.16 0.50
C VAL A 76 -3.01 12.17 -0.64
N LEU A 77 -1.98 12.31 -1.50
CA LEU A 77 -1.80 11.45 -2.65
C LEU A 77 -1.60 9.98 -2.27
N VAL A 78 -0.70 9.69 -1.33
CA VAL A 78 -0.41 8.33 -0.86
C VAL A 78 -1.65 7.68 -0.26
N LEU A 79 -2.40 8.41 0.58
CA LEU A 79 -3.61 7.87 1.20
C LEU A 79 -4.75 7.61 0.20
N GLU A 80 -4.93 8.48 -0.79
CA GLU A 80 -5.94 8.26 -1.83
C GLU A 80 -5.55 7.12 -2.78
N THR A 81 -4.27 7.03 -3.17
CA THR A 81 -3.76 5.89 -3.96
C THR A 81 -3.95 4.58 -3.20
N TRP A 82 -3.68 4.55 -1.89
CA TRP A 82 -3.89 3.36 -1.07
C TRP A 82 -5.35 2.90 -1.07
N LYS A 83 -6.29 3.83 -0.85
CA LYS A 83 -7.74 3.52 -0.91
C LYS A 83 -8.16 2.98 -2.28
N ARG A 84 -7.61 3.54 -3.36
CA ARG A 84 -7.88 3.08 -4.74
C ARG A 84 -7.40 1.64 -4.92
N LEU A 85 -6.17 1.34 -4.52
CA LEU A 85 -5.58 0.00 -4.61
C LEU A 85 -6.39 -1.04 -3.84
N LEU A 86 -6.77 -0.73 -2.59
CA LEU A 86 -7.60 -1.62 -1.77
C LEU A 86 -8.96 -1.91 -2.42
N LYS A 87 -9.63 -0.86 -2.92
CA LYS A 87 -10.93 -1.01 -3.57
C LYS A 87 -10.83 -1.92 -4.80
N THR A 88 -9.86 -1.66 -5.68
CA THR A 88 -9.66 -2.47 -6.88
C THR A 88 -9.23 -3.91 -6.52
N ALA A 89 -8.40 -4.08 -5.50
CA ALA A 89 -8.05 -5.41 -4.96
C ALA A 89 -9.20 -6.11 -4.24
N GLN A 90 -10.31 -5.45 -3.90
CA GLN A 90 -11.53 -6.12 -3.41
C GLN A 90 -12.45 -6.51 -4.57
N GLU A 91 -12.54 -5.67 -5.60
CA GLU A 91 -13.44 -5.88 -6.74
C GLU A 91 -13.02 -7.02 -7.71
N GLN A 92 -11.75 -7.47 -7.66
CA GLN A 92 -11.27 -8.60 -8.48
C GLN A 92 -11.41 -9.98 -7.78
N GLU A 93 -12.17 -10.09 -6.67
CA GLU A 93 -12.49 -11.38 -6.01
C GLU A 93 -13.55 -12.17 -6.80
#